data_AF-A0A382C069-F1
#
_entry.id   AF-A0A382C069-F1
#
_cell.length_a   1.000
_cell.length_b   1.000
_cell.length_c   1.000
_cell.angle_alpha   90.00
_cell.angle_beta   90.00
_cell.angle_gamma   90.00
#
_symmetry.space_group_name_H-M   'P 1'
#
loop_
_entity.id
_entity.type
_entity.pdbx_description
1 polymer ?
#
loop_
_entity_poly.entity_id
_entity_poly.type
_entity_poly.pdbx_seq_one_letter_code
_entity_poly.pdbx_strand_id
1 'polypeptide(L)'
;VTIKDDHSARFNRREAMRLLGIGTAGTGFGLAAACGSGSDPDPTMEMAEEQGNAPAGSSVTFPQDAIVRTVLDDVSPEALASGATMIHEHLAFNFASPPTEPRAPGTPEPPAPTNDEMVDLLVEEIQMAGFDGVSCIVDSSIGPRTPQQLENLTAMATRSGVHIVLGGSYFLQPRYPEEIIAMSQDEITAHMVEQAGQERWGALGELGSSFPEMHDDERKVIAATAQVSVQTGLPIFTHVPHESCPTCTIDQIDIYEAEGVDMAHLCIGHQSTIKGSDDPGWETHKEIARRGAFVGFDTVGHRMASSFIPERQKVDMVLNMIEAGFEDHILLSADFANTTQIKANWGNGFSTVLIQFVPKLRYFGVSEEMIHKIMVDNSRRWLAHQPKSV
;
A
#
# COMPACT_ATOMS: atom_id res chain seq x y z
N VAL A 1 10.89 12.10 58.18
CA VAL A 1 10.36 13.15 57.31
C VAL A 1 9.08 12.61 56.69
N THR A 2 7.97 13.24 57.05
CA THR A 2 6.60 12.90 56.63
C THR A 2 6.41 13.20 55.14
N ILE A 3 5.74 12.32 54.40
CA ILE A 3 5.15 12.69 53.11
C ILE A 3 3.64 12.50 53.24
N LYS A 4 2.92 13.60 53.03
CA LYS A 4 1.47 13.76 52.99
C LYS A 4 1.03 13.81 51.54
N ASP A 5 -0.10 13.15 51.28
CA ASP A 5 -1.15 13.34 50.27
C ASP A 5 -0.87 14.15 48.99
N ASP A 6 -1.26 13.56 47.84
CA ASP A 6 -2.14 14.26 46.91
C ASP A 6 -3.05 13.26 46.15
N HIS A 7 -4.36 13.34 46.41
CA HIS A 7 -5.41 12.59 45.72
C HIS A 7 -6.01 13.50 44.63
N SER A 8 -5.61 13.31 43.37
CA SER A 8 -6.37 13.81 42.22
C SER A 8 -7.14 12.67 41.57
N ALA A 9 -8.47 12.75 41.62
CA ALA A 9 -9.37 11.83 40.95
C ALA A 9 -9.23 12.00 39.42
N ARG A 10 -8.61 11.03 38.75
CA ARG A 10 -8.60 10.94 37.29
C ARG A 10 -9.83 10.16 36.83
N PHE A 11 -10.76 10.85 36.17
CA PHE A 11 -11.82 10.22 35.40
C PHE A 11 -11.22 9.34 34.30
N ASN A 12 -11.74 8.12 34.11
CA ASN A 12 -11.31 7.28 33.00
C ASN A 12 -12.06 7.70 31.72
N ARG A 13 -11.42 7.58 30.54
CA ARG A 13 -11.94 8.03 29.22
C ARG A 13 -13.35 7.53 28.88
N ARG A 14 -13.82 6.43 29.49
CA ARG A 14 -15.15 5.85 29.31
C ARG A 14 -16.27 6.66 29.99
N GLU A 15 -15.94 7.48 30.99
CA GLU A 15 -16.90 8.37 31.68
C GLU A 15 -17.03 9.72 30.98
N ALA A 16 -15.96 10.21 30.33
CA ALA A 16 -15.99 11.43 29.53
C ALA A 16 -16.90 11.30 28.28
N MET A 17 -16.97 10.11 27.69
CA MET A 17 -17.77 9.85 26.49
C MET A 17 -19.26 9.59 26.76
N ARG A 18 -19.69 9.49 28.03
CA ARG A 18 -21.12 9.41 28.39
C ARG A 18 -21.77 10.76 28.64
N LEU A 19 -21.00 11.85 28.69
CA LEU A 19 -21.53 13.19 28.96
C LEU A 19 -21.99 13.96 27.70
N LEU A 20 -21.79 13.42 26.50
CA LEU A 20 -22.03 14.12 25.23
C LEU A 20 -23.03 13.43 24.27
N GLY A 21 -23.71 12.36 24.69
CA GLY A 21 -24.68 11.66 23.85
C GLY A 21 -26.05 11.53 24.50
N ILE A 22 -26.92 12.52 24.29
CA ILE A 22 -28.36 12.37 24.51
C ILE A 22 -28.92 11.62 23.28
N GLY A 23 -29.40 10.39 23.51
CA GLY A 23 -30.00 9.52 22.48
C GLY A 23 -30.47 8.20 23.08
N THR A 24 -31.57 8.26 23.84
CA THR A 24 -32.46 7.12 24.18
C THR A 24 -32.90 6.39 22.90
N ALA A 25 -33.19 5.09 22.80
CA ALA A 25 -33.46 3.99 23.71
C ALA A 25 -33.33 2.67 22.91
N GLY A 26 -33.27 1.52 23.58
CA GLY A 26 -33.35 0.22 22.92
C GLY A 26 -32.70 -0.96 23.66
N THR A 27 -32.91 -1.08 24.98
CA THR A 27 -32.58 -2.31 25.71
C THR A 27 -33.60 -3.41 25.41
N GLY A 28 -33.13 -4.56 24.93
CA GLY A 28 -33.92 -5.79 24.83
C GLY A 28 -33.03 -7.02 25.01
N PHE A 29 -32.74 -7.37 26.26
CA PHE A 29 -32.19 -8.67 26.65
C PHE A 29 -33.33 -9.70 26.69
N GLY A 30 -33.08 -10.93 26.23
CA GLY A 30 -34.02 -12.04 26.45
C GLY A 30 -33.60 -13.38 25.84
N LEU A 31 -32.69 -14.10 26.51
CA LEU A 31 -32.62 -15.56 26.38
C LEU A 31 -33.86 -16.18 27.04
N ALA A 32 -34.57 -17.06 26.33
CA ALA A 32 -35.38 -18.11 26.95
C ALA A 32 -35.48 -19.32 26.02
N ALA A 33 -34.94 -20.44 26.48
CA ALA A 33 -35.16 -21.77 25.93
C ALA A 33 -36.51 -22.33 26.42
N ALA A 34 -37.28 -22.94 25.52
CA ALA A 34 -38.41 -23.80 25.88
C ALA A 34 -38.49 -24.98 24.90
N CYS A 35 -38.34 -26.19 25.43
CA CYS A 35 -38.63 -27.45 24.74
C CYS A 35 -40.14 -27.72 24.78
N GLY A 36 -40.74 -28.17 23.67
CA GLY A 36 -42.09 -28.75 23.70
C GLY A 36 -42.82 -28.86 22.36
N SER A 37 -42.72 -30.05 21.75
CA SER A 37 -43.71 -30.75 20.89
C SER A 37 -44.34 -30.05 19.66
N GLY A 38 -43.81 -30.39 18.48
CA GLY A 38 -44.52 -31.12 17.42
C GLY A 38 -45.77 -30.51 16.76
N SER A 39 -45.55 -29.81 15.63
CA SER A 39 -46.28 -29.99 14.36
C SER A 39 -45.74 -29.00 13.30
N ASP A 40 -45.12 -29.50 12.22
CA ASP A 40 -44.77 -28.72 11.01
C ASP A 40 -46.01 -28.58 10.08
N PRO A 41 -45.96 -27.80 8.97
CA PRO A 41 -45.87 -26.34 8.91
C PRO A 41 -46.96 -25.76 7.97
N ASP A 42 -47.22 -24.44 8.00
CA ASP A 42 -47.96 -23.75 6.93
C ASP A 42 -47.18 -22.48 6.54
N PRO A 43 -46.76 -22.31 5.27
CA PRO A 43 -45.87 -21.22 4.86
C PRO A 43 -46.69 -20.07 4.29
N THR A 44 -46.81 -18.95 5.01
CA THR A 44 -47.02 -17.62 4.42
C THR A 44 -46.87 -16.54 5.49
N MET A 45 -45.65 -16.03 5.67
CA MET A 45 -45.44 -14.70 6.22
C MET A 45 -44.47 -13.97 5.30
N GLU A 46 -45.01 -13.09 4.48
CA GLU A 46 -44.27 -12.02 3.83
C GLU A 46 -43.56 -11.20 4.92
N MET A 47 -42.23 -11.27 4.96
CA MET A 47 -41.44 -10.26 5.64
C MET A 47 -41.27 -9.10 4.67
N ALA A 48 -41.95 -7.99 4.99
CA ALA A 48 -41.72 -6.71 4.34
C ALA A 48 -40.25 -6.32 4.49
N GLU A 49 -39.55 -6.18 3.37
CA GLU A 49 -38.23 -5.57 3.31
C GLU A 49 -38.36 -4.08 3.64
N GLU A 50 -37.92 -3.70 4.84
CA GLU A 50 -37.58 -2.31 5.12
C GLU A 50 -36.34 -1.98 4.29
N GLN A 51 -36.54 -1.35 3.14
CA GLN A 51 -35.49 -0.67 2.38
C GLN A 51 -34.96 0.50 3.21
N GLY A 52 -34.07 0.19 4.15
CA GLY A 52 -33.15 1.15 4.72
C GLY A 52 -32.23 1.62 3.61
N ASN A 53 -32.51 2.81 3.07
CA ASN A 53 -31.67 3.48 2.09
C ASN A 53 -30.29 3.71 2.74
N ALA A 54 -29.33 2.84 2.44
CA ALA A 54 -27.94 3.05 2.80
C ALA A 54 -27.49 4.39 2.20
N PRO A 55 -26.72 5.22 2.94
CA PRO A 55 -26.18 6.43 2.34
C PRO A 55 -25.32 6.00 1.15
N ALA A 56 -25.62 6.54 -0.04
CA ALA A 56 -24.87 6.29 -1.24
C ALA A 56 -23.41 6.69 -0.97
N GLY A 57 -22.52 5.70 -0.87
CA GLY A 57 -21.08 5.93 -0.78
C GLY A 57 -20.67 6.84 -1.94
N SER A 58 -19.85 7.85 -1.67
CA SER A 58 -19.36 8.75 -2.71
C SER A 58 -18.65 7.94 -3.78
N SER A 59 -19.25 7.81 -4.97
CA SER A 59 -18.60 7.16 -6.10
C SER A 59 -17.37 7.96 -6.47
N VAL A 60 -16.18 7.36 -6.41
CA VAL A 60 -14.96 7.96 -6.96
C VAL A 60 -15.21 8.31 -8.42
N THR A 61 -14.74 9.48 -8.84
CA THR A 61 -14.80 9.92 -10.23
C THR A 61 -13.41 10.00 -10.81
N PHE A 62 -13.26 9.56 -12.05
CA PHE A 62 -11.99 9.63 -12.79
C PHE A 62 -12.12 10.58 -13.97
N PRO A 63 -11.01 11.20 -14.42
CA PRO A 63 -10.98 11.92 -15.68
C PRO A 63 -11.49 11.04 -16.84
N GLN A 64 -12.10 11.67 -17.85
CA GLN A 64 -12.48 10.97 -19.07
C GLN A 64 -11.22 10.34 -19.70
N ASP A 65 -11.32 9.09 -20.16
CA ASP A 65 -10.21 8.33 -20.75
C ASP A 65 -9.06 7.99 -19.78
N ALA A 66 -9.25 8.12 -18.47
CA ALA A 66 -8.30 7.61 -17.48
C ALA A 66 -8.20 6.07 -17.57
N ILE A 67 -6.98 5.56 -17.44
CA ILE A 67 -6.67 4.13 -17.45
C ILE A 67 -5.87 3.74 -16.22
N VAL A 68 -5.84 2.44 -15.94
CA VAL A 68 -4.77 1.79 -15.18
C VAL A 68 -4.04 0.88 -16.15
N ARG A 69 -2.73 1.08 -16.30
CA ARG A 69 -1.89 0.22 -17.16
C ARG A 69 -1.44 -1.02 -16.39
N THR A 70 -1.95 -2.17 -16.78
CA THR A 70 -1.51 -3.47 -16.26
C THR A 70 -0.52 -4.12 -17.23
N VAL A 71 0.12 -5.21 -16.79
CA VAL A 71 1.03 -5.99 -17.64
C VAL A 71 0.32 -6.59 -18.87
N LEU A 72 -0.98 -6.87 -18.78
CA LEU A 72 -1.75 -7.48 -19.88
C LEU A 72 -2.37 -6.43 -20.80
N ASP A 73 -2.92 -5.36 -20.21
CA ASP A 73 -3.75 -4.38 -20.90
C ASP A 73 -3.88 -3.06 -20.13
N ASP A 74 -4.27 -2.01 -20.86
CA ASP A 74 -4.73 -0.77 -20.28
C ASP A 74 -6.23 -0.93 -19.96
N VAL A 75 -6.60 -0.91 -18.68
CA VAL A 75 -7.98 -1.12 -18.21
C VAL A 75 -8.59 0.16 -17.66
N SER A 76 -9.93 0.23 -17.61
CA SER A 76 -10.60 1.29 -16.85
C SER A 76 -10.28 1.16 -15.36
N PRO A 77 -10.14 2.26 -14.60
CA PRO A 77 -10.05 2.20 -13.14
C PRO A 77 -11.19 1.41 -12.49
N GLU A 78 -12.36 1.32 -13.13
CA GLU A 78 -13.48 0.47 -12.68
C GLU A 78 -13.18 -1.03 -12.66
N ALA A 79 -12.22 -1.51 -13.44
CA ALA A 79 -11.84 -2.93 -13.45
C ALA A 79 -11.26 -3.39 -12.09
N LEU A 80 -10.68 -2.46 -11.32
CA LEU A 80 -10.08 -2.73 -10.02
C LEU A 80 -11.08 -2.64 -8.86
N ALA A 81 -12.33 -2.21 -9.12
CA ALA A 81 -13.34 -1.93 -8.08
C ALA A 81 -13.83 -3.18 -7.33
N SER A 82 -13.50 -4.38 -7.80
CA SER A 82 -13.94 -5.66 -7.22
C SER A 82 -13.19 -6.05 -5.95
N GLY A 83 -12.09 -5.36 -5.61
CA GLY A 83 -11.23 -5.73 -4.50
C GLY A 83 -10.14 -4.72 -4.19
N ALA A 84 -9.30 -5.08 -3.24
CA ALA A 84 -8.20 -4.25 -2.77
C ALA A 84 -7.02 -4.27 -3.76
N THR A 85 -6.30 -3.15 -3.80
CA THR A 85 -4.99 -3.09 -4.47
C THR A 85 -3.88 -3.10 -3.45
N MET A 86 -2.91 -4.01 -3.62
CA MET A 86 -1.64 -3.94 -2.90
C MET A 86 -0.69 -3.04 -3.69
N ILE A 87 -0.41 -1.84 -3.18
CA ILE A 87 0.26 -0.78 -3.95
C ILE A 87 1.79 -0.90 -4.03
N HIS A 88 2.38 -1.82 -3.27
CA HIS A 88 3.83 -2.03 -3.23
C HIS A 88 4.12 -3.47 -2.78
N GLU A 89 4.39 -4.34 -3.74
CA GLU A 89 4.76 -5.75 -3.51
C GLU A 89 5.91 -6.16 -4.44
N HIS A 90 6.53 -7.31 -4.20
CA HIS A 90 7.63 -7.82 -5.01
C HIS A 90 7.34 -9.24 -5.52
N LEU A 91 7.05 -9.37 -6.81
CA LEU A 91 6.73 -10.64 -7.49
C LEU A 91 7.92 -11.19 -8.30
N ALA A 92 8.70 -10.30 -8.92
CA ALA A 92 9.81 -10.67 -9.81
C ALA A 92 11.16 -10.88 -9.08
N PHE A 93 11.18 -10.66 -7.76
CA PHE A 93 12.40 -10.74 -6.97
C PHE A 93 12.66 -12.13 -6.40
N ASN A 94 13.95 -12.40 -6.24
CA ASN A 94 14.41 -13.32 -5.24
C ASN A 94 13.78 -12.93 -3.91
N PHE A 95 13.01 -13.81 -3.27
CA PHE A 95 12.30 -13.57 -2.00
C PHE A 95 13.23 -13.41 -0.77
N ALA A 96 14.33 -12.71 -0.95
CA ALA A 96 15.23 -12.22 0.06
C ALA A 96 15.28 -10.70 -0.12
N SER A 97 14.23 -9.98 0.27
CA SER A 97 14.34 -8.54 0.54
C SER A 97 14.43 -8.27 2.05
N PRO A 98 15.34 -7.38 2.50
CA PRO A 98 16.35 -6.74 1.65
C PRO A 98 17.31 -7.80 1.09
N PRO A 99 17.82 -7.62 -0.15
CA PRO A 99 18.88 -8.46 -0.68
C PRO A 99 19.95 -8.60 0.38
N THR A 100 20.40 -9.82 0.65
CA THR A 100 21.56 -10.01 1.54
C THR A 100 22.67 -9.08 1.03
N GLU A 101 23.12 -8.17 1.90
CA GLU A 101 24.41 -7.44 1.89
C GLU A 101 25.48 -8.15 1.03
N PRO A 102 26.46 -7.44 0.42
CA PRO A 102 27.41 -8.03 -0.52
C PRO A 102 27.89 -9.40 -0.03
N ARG A 103 27.43 -10.43 -0.75
CA ARG A 103 27.50 -11.80 -0.27
C ARG A 103 28.96 -12.21 -0.15
N ALA A 104 29.30 -12.89 0.94
CA ALA A 104 30.64 -13.43 1.11
C ALA A 104 31.02 -14.25 -0.14
N PRO A 105 32.27 -14.13 -0.66
CA PRO A 105 32.70 -14.87 -1.83
C PRO A 105 32.39 -16.37 -1.70
N GLY A 106 31.63 -16.92 -2.65
CA GLY A 106 31.22 -18.33 -2.65
C GLY A 106 29.83 -18.65 -2.06
N THR A 107 29.03 -17.64 -1.70
CA THR A 107 27.62 -17.85 -1.29
C THR A 107 26.75 -18.15 -2.53
N PRO A 108 26.03 -19.30 -2.61
CA PRO A 108 25.17 -19.63 -3.75
C PRO A 108 24.06 -18.60 -3.94
N GLU A 109 23.85 -18.07 -5.14
CA GLU A 109 22.78 -17.09 -5.49
C GLU A 109 21.44 -17.49 -4.87
N PRO A 110 20.65 -16.55 -4.33
CA PRO A 110 19.36 -16.93 -3.79
C PRO A 110 18.49 -17.43 -4.98
N PRO A 111 17.51 -18.32 -4.78
CA PRO A 111 16.72 -18.87 -5.87
C PRO A 111 15.81 -17.78 -6.43
N ALA A 112 16.19 -17.19 -7.56
CA ALA A 112 15.31 -16.30 -8.30
C ALA A 112 14.05 -17.09 -8.73
N PRO A 113 12.93 -16.41 -9.05
CA PRO A 113 11.81 -17.05 -9.73
C PRO A 113 12.25 -17.44 -11.16
N THR A 114 13.13 -18.44 -11.27
CA THR A 114 13.87 -18.80 -12.50
C THR A 114 13.45 -20.13 -13.08
N ASN A 115 12.41 -20.76 -12.54
CA ASN A 115 11.82 -21.95 -13.12
C ASN A 115 10.29 -21.92 -13.06
N ASP A 116 9.68 -22.76 -13.89
CA ASP A 116 8.23 -22.87 -14.02
C ASP A 116 7.55 -23.22 -12.68
N GLU A 117 8.22 -24.01 -11.82
CA GLU A 117 7.69 -24.39 -10.50
C GLU A 117 7.48 -23.18 -9.57
N MET A 118 8.40 -22.20 -9.57
CA MET A 118 8.22 -20.99 -8.78
C MET A 118 7.12 -20.10 -9.34
N VAL A 119 7.00 -20.03 -10.68
CA VAL A 119 5.90 -19.30 -11.33
C VAL A 119 4.56 -19.96 -10.99
N ASP A 120 4.48 -21.29 -11.00
CA ASP A 120 3.30 -22.05 -10.60
C ASP A 120 2.90 -21.76 -9.14
N LEU A 121 3.88 -21.79 -8.22
CA LEU A 121 3.66 -21.44 -6.82
C LEU A 121 3.15 -19.99 -6.66
N LEU A 122 3.78 -19.04 -7.35
CA LEU A 122 3.35 -17.64 -7.30
C LEU A 122 1.96 -17.43 -7.89
N VAL A 123 1.60 -18.16 -8.95
CA VAL A 123 0.23 -18.17 -9.48
C VAL A 123 -0.76 -18.64 -8.41
N GLU A 124 -0.48 -19.72 -7.70
CA GLU A 124 -1.33 -20.21 -6.61
C GLU A 124 -1.44 -19.19 -5.46
N GLU A 125 -0.33 -18.58 -5.06
CA GLU A 125 -0.31 -17.52 -4.02
C GLU A 125 -1.16 -16.31 -4.41
N ILE A 126 -1.06 -15.86 -5.67
CA ILE A 126 -1.83 -14.72 -6.18
C ILE A 126 -3.31 -15.10 -6.33
N GLN A 127 -3.63 -16.33 -6.77
CA GLN A 127 -5.02 -16.81 -6.79
C GLN A 127 -5.65 -16.83 -5.40
N MET A 128 -4.90 -17.28 -4.39
CA MET A 128 -5.37 -17.25 -3.00
C MET A 128 -5.55 -15.81 -2.51
N ALA A 129 -4.66 -14.88 -2.88
CA ALA A 129 -4.84 -13.46 -2.59
C ALA A 129 -6.10 -12.89 -3.28
N GLY A 130 -6.35 -13.28 -4.53
CA GLY A 130 -7.57 -12.95 -5.26
C GLY A 130 -8.84 -13.46 -4.57
N PHE A 131 -8.82 -14.71 -4.09
CA PHE A 131 -9.90 -15.28 -3.27
C PHE A 131 -10.15 -14.49 -1.97
N ASP A 132 -9.08 -13.98 -1.34
CA ASP A 132 -9.17 -13.16 -0.13
C ASP A 132 -9.63 -11.71 -0.40
N GLY A 133 -9.78 -11.32 -1.67
CA GLY A 133 -10.30 -10.01 -2.08
C GLY A 133 -9.26 -9.04 -2.63
N VAL A 134 -8.07 -9.49 -3.05
CA VAL A 134 -7.10 -8.65 -3.80
C VAL A 134 -7.48 -8.64 -5.28
N SER A 135 -7.76 -7.45 -5.84
CA SER A 135 -8.05 -7.29 -7.28
C SER A 135 -6.81 -6.92 -8.09
N CYS A 136 -5.83 -6.27 -7.45
CA CYS A 136 -4.65 -5.75 -8.12
C CYS A 136 -3.41 -5.82 -7.22
N ILE A 137 -2.25 -6.08 -7.82
CA ILE A 137 -0.93 -6.01 -7.18
C ILE A 137 -0.04 -5.10 -8.02
N VAL A 138 0.65 -4.16 -7.39
CA VAL A 138 1.69 -3.36 -8.03
C VAL A 138 3.05 -3.99 -7.72
N ASP A 139 3.69 -4.55 -8.75
CA ASP A 139 5.01 -5.16 -8.65
C ASP A 139 6.09 -4.08 -8.73
N SER A 140 6.86 -3.92 -7.66
CA SER A 140 7.98 -2.98 -7.59
C SER A 140 9.19 -3.52 -8.36
N SER A 141 9.95 -2.61 -8.97
CA SER A 141 11.25 -2.93 -9.58
C SER A 141 12.37 -2.10 -8.96
N ILE A 142 13.58 -2.62 -9.03
CA ILE A 142 14.81 -1.92 -8.64
C ILE A 142 15.73 -1.63 -9.83
N GLY A 143 15.26 -1.90 -11.05
CA GLY A 143 15.97 -1.68 -12.30
C GLY A 143 15.25 -2.26 -13.53
N PRO A 144 15.93 -2.36 -14.68
CA PRO A 144 15.41 -3.00 -15.88
C PRO A 144 15.05 -4.47 -15.70
N ARG A 145 13.95 -4.90 -16.35
CA ARG A 145 13.54 -6.30 -16.34
C ARG A 145 14.09 -7.06 -17.53
N THR A 146 14.48 -8.30 -17.28
CA THR A 146 14.81 -9.25 -18.36
C THR A 146 13.53 -9.71 -19.08
N PRO A 147 13.62 -10.16 -20.35
CA PRO A 147 12.49 -10.73 -21.06
C PRO A 147 11.80 -11.87 -20.29
N GLN A 148 12.58 -12.73 -19.62
CA GLN A 148 12.03 -13.82 -18.81
C GLN A 148 11.22 -13.32 -17.62
N GLN A 149 11.65 -12.25 -16.94
CA GLN A 149 10.87 -11.66 -15.84
C GLN A 149 9.53 -11.10 -16.33
N LEU A 150 9.53 -10.44 -17.50
CA LEU A 150 8.29 -9.94 -18.11
C LEU A 150 7.35 -11.09 -18.52
N GLU A 151 7.90 -12.17 -19.09
CA GLU A 151 7.13 -13.39 -19.41
C GLU A 151 6.54 -14.02 -18.14
N ASN A 152 7.31 -14.10 -17.06
CA ASN A 152 6.85 -14.66 -15.79
C ASN A 152 5.71 -13.83 -15.19
N LEU A 153 5.83 -12.50 -15.15
CA LEU A 153 4.79 -11.60 -14.65
C LEU A 153 3.52 -11.65 -15.53
N THR A 154 3.70 -11.76 -16.84
CA THR A 154 2.59 -11.96 -17.79
C THR A 154 1.87 -13.29 -17.52
N ALA A 155 2.63 -14.36 -17.27
CA ALA A 155 2.07 -15.66 -16.93
C ALA A 155 1.34 -15.63 -15.58
N MET A 156 1.88 -14.94 -14.58
CA MET A 156 1.25 -14.74 -13.27
C MET A 156 -0.08 -14.01 -13.40
N ALA A 157 -0.11 -12.87 -14.09
CA ALA A 157 -1.35 -12.11 -14.32
C ALA A 157 -2.39 -12.96 -15.09
N THR A 158 -1.97 -13.60 -16.17
CA THR A 158 -2.86 -14.39 -17.04
C THR A 158 -3.49 -15.57 -16.29
N ARG A 159 -2.70 -16.31 -15.52
CA ARG A 159 -3.14 -17.56 -14.88
C ARG A 159 -3.83 -17.35 -13.55
N SER A 160 -3.51 -16.26 -12.84
CA SER A 160 -4.15 -15.94 -11.57
C SER A 160 -5.47 -15.19 -11.72
N GLY A 161 -5.61 -14.39 -12.78
CA GLY A 161 -6.77 -13.50 -12.98
C GLY A 161 -6.76 -12.25 -12.10
N VAL A 162 -5.68 -12.02 -11.33
CA VAL A 162 -5.45 -10.78 -10.58
C VAL A 162 -4.69 -9.80 -11.47
N HIS A 163 -5.08 -8.52 -11.45
CA HIS A 163 -4.36 -7.50 -12.21
C HIS A 163 -2.96 -7.28 -11.62
N ILE A 164 -1.96 -7.18 -12.49
CA ILE A 164 -0.60 -6.83 -12.09
C ILE A 164 -0.22 -5.53 -12.80
N VAL A 165 0.06 -4.49 -12.02
CA VAL A 165 0.66 -3.24 -12.52
C VAL A 165 2.17 -3.37 -12.40
N LEU A 166 2.87 -3.11 -13.51
CA LEU A 166 4.31 -3.17 -13.55
C LEU A 166 4.91 -1.84 -13.08
N GLY A 167 5.47 -1.81 -11.87
CA GLY A 167 6.29 -0.70 -11.37
C GLY A 167 7.68 -0.75 -11.98
N GLY A 168 8.21 0.36 -12.45
CA GLY A 168 9.56 0.39 -13.02
C GLY A 168 10.30 1.67 -12.72
N SER A 169 11.57 1.53 -12.35
CA SER A 169 12.48 2.63 -12.02
C SER A 169 13.86 2.06 -11.66
N TYR A 170 14.72 2.93 -11.11
CA TYR A 170 15.92 2.53 -10.38
C TYR A 170 15.74 2.79 -8.88
N PHE A 171 16.27 1.91 -8.04
CA PHE A 171 16.00 1.95 -6.60
C PHE A 171 16.80 2.99 -5.81
N LEU A 172 18.00 2.65 -5.35
CA LEU A 172 18.88 3.55 -4.58
C LEU A 172 20.35 3.13 -4.69
N GLN A 173 21.29 3.97 -4.22
CA GLN A 173 22.70 3.61 -4.14
C GLN A 173 22.96 2.41 -3.19
N PRO A 174 23.92 1.51 -3.48
CA PRO A 174 24.82 1.49 -4.62
C PRO A 174 24.33 0.65 -5.80
N ARG A 175 23.02 0.55 -6.02
CA ARG A 175 22.44 -0.32 -7.05
C ARG A 175 22.35 0.33 -8.44
N TYR A 176 22.57 1.63 -8.53
CA TYR A 176 22.57 2.31 -9.84
C TYR A 176 23.68 1.76 -10.73
N PRO A 177 23.37 1.34 -11.96
CA PRO A 177 24.39 1.01 -12.95
C PRO A 177 25.32 2.21 -13.21
N GLU A 178 26.58 1.93 -13.55
CA GLU A 178 27.58 2.98 -13.81
C GLU A 178 27.12 3.93 -14.93
N GLU A 179 26.42 3.41 -15.94
CA GLU A 179 25.85 4.19 -17.02
C GLU A 179 24.81 5.21 -16.55
N ILE A 180 23.95 4.84 -15.58
CA ILE A 180 22.95 5.74 -15.02
C ILE A 180 23.61 6.83 -14.18
N ILE A 181 24.64 6.48 -13.42
CA ILE A 181 25.42 7.44 -12.64
C ILE A 181 26.07 8.47 -13.57
N ALA A 182 26.57 8.05 -14.73
CA ALA A 182 27.25 8.92 -15.70
C ALA A 182 26.31 9.83 -16.50
N MET A 183 25.04 9.45 -16.69
CA MET A 183 24.05 10.23 -17.43
C MET A 183 23.64 11.51 -16.68
N SER A 184 23.27 12.55 -17.43
CA SER A 184 22.56 13.73 -16.92
C SER A 184 21.10 13.41 -16.57
N GLN A 185 20.44 14.30 -15.83
CA GLN A 185 19.01 14.16 -15.50
C GLN A 185 18.14 13.99 -16.76
N ASP A 186 18.39 14.78 -17.81
CA ASP A 186 17.63 14.71 -19.07
C ASP A 186 17.85 13.37 -19.80
N GLU A 187 19.08 12.86 -19.80
CA GLU A 187 19.40 11.56 -20.40
C GLU A 187 18.75 10.40 -19.63
N ILE A 188 18.76 10.44 -18.29
CA ILE A 188 18.04 9.45 -17.45
C ILE A 188 16.54 9.53 -17.72
N THR A 189 15.98 10.74 -17.82
CA THR A 189 14.56 10.95 -18.10
C THR A 189 14.18 10.32 -19.44
N ALA A 190 14.92 10.63 -20.52
CA ALA A 190 14.67 10.08 -21.84
C ALA A 190 14.81 8.55 -21.87
N HIS A 191 15.84 8.03 -21.20
CA HIS A 191 16.05 6.59 -21.06
C HIS A 191 14.89 5.89 -20.36
N MET A 192 14.44 6.41 -19.22
CA MET A 192 13.34 5.83 -18.46
C MET A 192 11.99 5.96 -19.17
N VAL A 193 11.74 7.03 -19.94
CA VAL A 193 10.54 7.15 -20.79
C VAL A 193 10.53 6.07 -21.86
N GLU A 194 11.65 5.86 -22.56
CA GLU A 194 11.75 4.80 -23.58
C GLU A 194 11.49 3.43 -22.95
N GLN A 195 12.14 3.17 -21.80
CA GLN A 195 12.00 1.91 -21.09
C GLN A 195 10.58 1.67 -20.57
N ALA A 196 9.91 2.70 -20.03
CA ALA A 196 8.53 2.63 -19.60
C ALA A 196 7.59 2.21 -20.73
N GLY A 197 7.86 2.69 -21.96
CA GLY A 197 7.13 2.28 -23.16
C GLY A 197 7.43 0.83 -23.57
N GLN A 198 8.69 0.41 -23.52
CA GLN A 198 9.11 -0.95 -23.90
C GLN A 198 8.58 -2.03 -22.95
N GLU A 199 8.67 -1.80 -21.64
CA GLU A 199 8.24 -2.75 -20.60
C GLU A 199 6.76 -2.59 -20.22
N ARG A 200 6.08 -1.54 -20.71
CA ARG A 200 4.70 -1.16 -20.33
C ARG A 200 4.53 -0.87 -18.84
N TRP A 201 5.39 -0.02 -18.28
CA TRP A 201 5.25 0.40 -16.88
C TRP A 201 3.91 1.08 -16.64
N GLY A 202 3.24 0.71 -15.55
CA GLY A 202 2.01 1.33 -15.07
C GLY A 202 2.17 2.16 -13.80
N ALA A 203 3.36 2.12 -13.19
CA ALA A 203 3.78 3.01 -12.10
C ALA A 203 5.32 3.16 -12.11
N LEU A 204 5.81 4.21 -11.45
CA LEU A 204 7.23 4.52 -11.30
C LEU A 204 7.65 4.23 -9.85
N GLY A 205 8.48 3.23 -9.66
CA GLY A 205 8.99 2.88 -8.33
C GLY A 205 9.55 1.46 -8.18
N GLU A 206 10.10 1.12 -7.02
CA GLU A 206 10.26 2.03 -5.87
C GLU A 206 11.49 2.96 -6.01
N LEU A 207 11.32 4.27 -5.77
CA LEU A 207 12.43 5.24 -5.75
C LEU A 207 12.93 5.47 -4.32
N GLY A 208 14.19 5.14 -4.05
CA GLY A 208 14.79 5.28 -2.74
C GLY A 208 15.70 6.50 -2.58
N SER A 209 15.85 6.89 -1.33
CA SER A 209 16.85 7.84 -0.88
C SER A 209 17.57 7.29 0.34
N SER A 210 18.88 7.47 0.43
CA SER A 210 19.69 6.94 1.52
C SER A 210 19.50 7.68 2.85
N PHE A 211 19.89 7.00 3.93
CA PHE A 211 20.01 7.54 5.29
C PHE A 211 21.48 7.47 5.75
N PRO A 212 22.02 8.47 6.47
CA PRO A 212 21.33 9.66 7.00
C PRO A 212 21.16 10.81 5.99
N GLU A 213 21.73 10.70 4.80
CA GLU A 213 21.71 11.75 3.79
C GLU A 213 21.43 11.15 2.41
N MET A 214 20.55 11.81 1.65
CA MET A 214 20.28 11.48 0.26
C MET A 214 21.46 11.92 -0.61
N HIS A 215 22.00 10.99 -1.38
CA HIS A 215 23.14 11.24 -2.26
C HIS A 215 22.75 12.09 -3.48
N ASP A 216 23.73 12.78 -4.08
CA ASP A 216 23.50 13.67 -5.23
C ASP A 216 22.95 12.94 -6.45
N ASP A 217 23.36 11.69 -6.67
CA ASP A 217 22.87 10.85 -7.74
C ASP A 217 21.47 10.32 -7.46
N GLU A 218 21.12 10.02 -6.20
CA GLU A 218 19.73 9.75 -5.80
C GLU A 218 18.83 10.97 -6.06
N ARG A 219 19.27 12.18 -5.68
CA ARG A 219 18.55 13.43 -6.02
C ARG A 219 18.32 13.56 -7.52
N LYS A 220 19.36 13.29 -8.33
CA LYS A 220 19.29 13.34 -9.80
C LYS A 220 18.32 12.30 -10.38
N VAL A 221 18.35 11.05 -9.90
CA VAL A 221 17.45 9.98 -10.37
C VAL A 221 16.00 10.24 -9.96
N ILE A 222 15.78 10.74 -8.74
CA ILE A 222 14.45 11.15 -8.27
C ILE A 222 13.90 12.28 -9.15
N ALA A 223 14.71 13.31 -9.42
CA ALA A 223 14.32 14.43 -10.28
C ALA A 223 14.06 13.99 -11.74
N ALA A 224 14.87 13.08 -12.28
CA ALA A 224 14.62 12.49 -13.60
C ALA A 224 13.31 11.69 -13.62
N THR A 225 13.04 10.89 -12.60
CA THR A 225 11.81 10.09 -12.49
C THR A 225 10.57 10.97 -12.33
N ALA A 226 10.70 12.09 -11.62
CA ALA A 226 9.67 13.12 -11.55
C ALA A 226 9.30 13.63 -12.95
N GLN A 227 10.30 13.92 -13.79
CA GLN A 227 10.07 14.32 -15.18
C GLN A 227 9.43 13.22 -16.03
N VAL A 228 9.76 11.93 -15.79
CA VAL A 228 9.07 10.81 -16.45
C VAL A 228 7.57 10.84 -16.11
N SER A 229 7.21 11.03 -14.84
CA SER A 229 5.81 11.15 -14.40
C SER A 229 5.12 12.34 -15.06
N VAL A 230 5.76 13.51 -15.09
CA VAL A 230 5.22 14.72 -15.75
C VAL A 230 4.95 14.47 -17.24
N GLN A 231 5.87 13.79 -17.93
CA GLN A 231 5.75 13.50 -19.37
C GLN A 231 4.72 12.41 -19.69
N THR A 232 4.61 11.37 -18.87
CA THR A 232 3.81 10.17 -19.18
C THR A 232 2.45 10.15 -18.47
N GLY A 233 2.33 10.83 -17.33
CA GLY A 233 1.22 10.74 -16.40
C GLY A 233 1.33 9.57 -15.42
N LEU A 234 2.40 8.74 -15.48
CA LEU A 234 2.52 7.58 -14.60
C LEU A 234 2.63 7.99 -13.12
N PRO A 235 1.94 7.28 -12.22
CA PRO A 235 2.04 7.53 -10.79
C PRO A 235 3.37 7.06 -10.21
N ILE A 236 3.78 7.66 -9.11
CA ILE A 236 5.04 7.39 -8.41
C ILE A 236 4.77 6.75 -7.05
N PHE A 237 5.57 5.77 -6.66
CA PHE A 237 5.71 5.32 -5.28
C PHE A 237 7.19 5.22 -4.87
N THR A 238 7.47 5.55 -3.62
CA THR A 238 8.85 5.74 -3.13
C THR A 238 9.22 4.82 -1.99
N HIS A 239 10.50 4.79 -1.69
CA HIS A 239 11.11 4.15 -0.53
C HIS A 239 11.69 5.25 0.36
N VAL A 240 11.26 5.27 1.62
CA VAL A 240 11.90 6.05 2.68
C VAL A 240 12.64 5.09 3.61
N PRO A 241 13.88 5.40 4.04
CA PRO A 241 14.68 4.54 4.90
C PRO A 241 13.94 4.03 6.14
N HIS A 242 14.13 2.74 6.43
CA HIS A 242 13.47 2.03 7.53
C HIS A 242 13.90 2.49 8.93
N GLU A 243 14.98 3.28 9.02
CA GLU A 243 15.59 3.80 10.25
C GLU A 243 14.70 4.79 11.01
N SER A 244 13.57 5.22 10.41
CA SER A 244 12.75 6.38 10.79
C SER A 244 13.40 7.70 10.37
N CYS A 245 13.00 8.21 9.20
CA CYS A 245 13.55 9.44 8.64
C CYS A 245 12.46 10.42 8.15
N PRO A 246 11.86 11.22 9.06
CA PRO A 246 10.94 12.30 8.68
C PRO A 246 11.55 13.29 7.67
N THR A 247 12.83 13.63 7.82
CA THR A 247 13.50 14.58 6.91
C THR A 247 13.68 14.01 5.51
N CYS A 248 14.00 12.72 5.37
CA CYS A 248 14.10 12.06 4.06
C CYS A 248 12.76 12.11 3.31
N THR A 249 11.65 12.00 4.04
CA THR A 249 10.30 12.14 3.47
C THR A 249 10.09 13.54 2.89
N ILE A 250 10.42 14.58 3.65
CA ILE A 250 10.27 15.96 3.18
C ILE A 250 11.21 16.27 2.00
N ASP A 251 12.46 15.83 2.07
CA ASP A 251 13.43 15.98 0.98
C ASP A 251 12.92 15.38 -0.34
N GLN A 252 12.31 14.19 -0.31
CA GLN A 252 11.72 13.59 -1.51
C GLN A 252 10.56 14.43 -2.06
N ILE A 253 9.62 14.83 -1.20
CA ILE A 253 8.44 15.61 -1.62
C ILE A 253 8.87 16.95 -2.22
N ASP A 254 9.85 17.63 -1.62
CA ASP A 254 10.36 18.90 -2.12
C ASP A 254 10.91 18.80 -3.55
N ILE A 255 11.56 17.69 -3.89
CA ILE A 255 12.04 17.43 -5.25
C ILE A 255 10.86 17.22 -6.20
N TYR A 256 9.90 16.34 -5.85
CA TYR A 256 8.76 16.07 -6.72
C TYR A 256 7.90 17.31 -6.99
N GLU A 257 7.67 18.16 -5.99
CA GLU A 257 6.98 19.43 -6.18
C GLU A 257 7.77 20.41 -7.06
N ALA A 258 9.09 20.51 -6.85
CA ALA A 258 9.94 21.39 -7.65
C ALA A 258 9.97 20.99 -9.13
N GLU A 259 9.90 19.68 -9.41
CA GLU A 259 9.85 19.11 -10.75
C GLU A 259 8.44 19.16 -11.39
N GLY A 260 7.42 19.56 -10.62
CA GLY A 260 6.06 19.77 -11.12
C GLY A 260 5.20 18.51 -11.21
N VAL A 261 5.49 17.49 -10.41
CA VAL A 261 4.65 16.29 -10.29
C VAL A 261 3.27 16.67 -9.79
N ASP A 262 2.24 16.04 -10.36
CA ASP A 262 0.91 16.09 -9.77
C ASP A 262 0.91 15.25 -8.49
N MET A 263 0.86 15.91 -7.34
CA MET A 263 0.98 15.26 -6.04
C MET A 263 -0.11 14.22 -5.80
N ALA A 264 -1.27 14.31 -6.47
CA ALA A 264 -2.30 13.28 -6.41
C ALA A 264 -1.85 11.92 -7.00
N HIS A 265 -0.73 11.90 -7.72
CA HIS A 265 -0.10 10.69 -8.28
C HIS A 265 1.19 10.29 -7.55
N LEU A 266 1.55 10.94 -6.45
CA LEU A 266 2.71 10.59 -5.64
C LEU A 266 2.29 9.82 -4.38
N CYS A 267 2.91 8.68 -4.14
CA CYS A 267 2.86 7.96 -2.88
C CYS A 267 4.24 7.96 -2.22
N ILE A 268 4.37 8.58 -1.06
CA ILE A 268 5.59 8.42 -0.25
C ILE A 268 5.48 7.13 0.56
N GLY A 269 6.34 6.16 0.26
CA GLY A 269 6.29 4.84 0.90
C GLY A 269 7.00 4.77 2.26
N HIS A 270 6.91 3.60 2.86
CA HIS A 270 7.52 3.19 4.14
C HIS A 270 7.16 4.07 5.34
N GLN A 271 6.02 4.75 5.28
CA GLN A 271 5.60 5.67 6.33
C GLN A 271 5.17 4.95 7.62
N SER A 272 4.92 3.64 7.55
CA SER A 272 4.79 2.74 8.70
C SER A 272 6.09 2.47 9.46
N THR A 273 7.22 3.05 9.03
CA THR A 273 8.54 2.97 9.71
C THR A 273 8.91 4.23 10.50
N ILE A 274 8.08 5.28 10.46
CA ILE A 274 8.29 6.51 11.23
C ILE A 274 7.96 6.27 12.71
N LYS A 275 8.96 6.44 13.58
CA LYS A 275 8.79 6.27 15.03
C LYS A 275 8.21 7.54 15.64
N GLY A 276 7.24 7.38 16.53
CA GLY A 276 6.65 8.51 17.26
C GLY A 276 7.62 9.26 18.18
N SER A 277 8.81 8.70 18.46
CA SER A 277 9.89 9.43 19.16
C SER A 277 10.55 10.49 18.28
N ASP A 278 10.58 10.24 16.97
CA ASP A 278 11.26 11.09 15.98
C ASP A 278 10.26 12.06 15.34
N ASP A 279 8.98 11.66 15.28
CA ASP A 279 7.87 12.49 14.83
C ASP A 279 6.63 12.36 15.75
N PRO A 280 6.62 13.08 16.88
CA PRO A 280 5.49 13.05 17.82
C PRO A 280 4.19 13.51 17.18
N GLY A 281 3.20 12.61 17.16
CA GLY A 281 1.90 12.88 16.53
C GLY A 281 1.89 12.69 15.02
N TRP A 282 2.96 12.14 14.43
CA TRP A 282 3.06 11.80 13.01
C TRP A 282 2.73 12.99 12.09
N GLU A 283 3.29 14.16 12.37
CA GLU A 283 3.03 15.35 11.58
C GLU A 283 3.57 15.23 10.15
N THR A 284 4.58 14.40 9.93
CA THR A 284 5.10 14.08 8.58
C THR A 284 4.02 13.45 7.71
N HIS A 285 3.23 12.51 8.24
CA HIS A 285 2.14 11.87 7.49
C HIS A 285 1.07 12.89 7.08
N LYS A 286 0.73 13.80 8.00
CA LYS A 286 -0.21 14.88 7.71
C LYS A 286 0.34 15.87 6.70
N GLU A 287 1.65 16.14 6.74
CA GLU A 287 2.29 17.05 5.80
C GLU A 287 2.30 16.50 4.38
N ILE A 288 2.59 15.20 4.21
CA ILE A 288 2.44 14.51 2.92
C ILE A 288 1.03 14.74 2.36
N ALA A 289 0.00 14.49 3.18
CA ALA A 289 -1.40 14.64 2.77
C ALA A 289 -1.82 16.10 2.51
N ARG A 290 -1.35 17.06 3.31
CA ARG A 290 -1.60 18.50 3.09
C ARG A 290 -1.03 18.98 1.75
N ARG A 291 0.09 18.39 1.32
CA ARG A 291 0.71 18.64 0.01
C ARG A 291 0.06 17.86 -1.13
N GLY A 292 -0.99 17.10 -0.84
CA GLY A 292 -1.81 16.41 -1.84
C GLY A 292 -1.34 14.99 -2.19
N ALA A 293 -0.23 14.53 -1.61
CA ALA A 293 0.32 13.19 -1.85
C ALA A 293 -0.33 12.11 -0.97
N PHE A 294 -0.14 10.86 -1.38
CA PHE A 294 -0.53 9.69 -0.62
C PHE A 294 0.57 9.27 0.37
N VAL A 295 0.13 8.82 1.54
CA VAL A 295 0.95 8.20 2.59
C VAL A 295 0.90 6.69 2.41
N GLY A 296 2.02 6.10 2.03
CA GLY A 296 2.18 4.65 1.91
C GLY A 296 2.50 4.02 3.26
N PHE A 297 1.49 3.46 3.93
CA PHE A 297 1.70 2.49 5.01
C PHE A 297 1.86 1.11 4.39
N ASP A 298 2.95 0.95 3.65
CA ASP A 298 3.21 -0.18 2.77
C ASP A 298 4.08 -1.27 3.42
N THR A 299 4.27 -1.22 4.73
CA THR A 299 4.97 -2.29 5.47
C THR A 299 4.11 -2.86 6.60
N VAL A 300 2.80 -3.02 6.38
CA VAL A 300 1.84 -3.46 7.40
C VAL A 300 1.41 -4.92 7.23
N GLY A 301 0.85 -5.51 8.29
CA GLY A 301 0.26 -6.85 8.20
C GLY A 301 1.27 -7.99 8.32
N HIS A 302 2.55 -7.70 8.55
CA HIS A 302 3.59 -8.69 8.81
C HIS A 302 4.70 -8.10 9.69
N ARG A 303 5.64 -8.94 10.11
CA ARG A 303 6.84 -8.48 10.84
C ARG A 303 7.96 -8.25 9.85
N MET A 304 8.54 -7.05 9.89
CA MET A 304 9.79 -6.73 9.20
C MET A 304 11.00 -7.02 10.09
N ALA A 305 12.09 -7.45 9.46
CA ALA A 305 13.39 -7.57 10.13
C ALA A 305 14.13 -6.22 10.21
N SER A 306 13.95 -5.36 9.20
CA SER A 306 14.63 -4.07 9.04
C SER A 306 14.05 -2.95 9.92
N SER A 307 12.79 -3.05 10.34
CA SER A 307 12.15 -2.08 11.24
C SER A 307 11.19 -2.76 12.22
N PHE A 308 11.47 -2.64 13.52
CA PHE A 308 10.59 -3.19 14.57
C PHE A 308 9.64 -2.14 15.12
N ILE A 309 8.61 -1.80 14.33
CA ILE A 309 7.46 -1.03 14.80
C ILE A 309 6.30 -1.98 15.13
N PRO A 310 5.80 -2.01 16.38
CA PRO A 310 4.64 -2.83 16.72
C PRO A 310 3.44 -2.50 15.84
N GLU A 311 2.75 -3.53 15.35
CA GLU A 311 1.54 -3.39 14.52
C GLU A 311 0.47 -2.46 15.14
N ARG A 312 0.34 -2.47 16.47
CA ARG A 312 -0.56 -1.57 17.18
C ARG A 312 -0.25 -0.09 16.92
N GLN A 313 1.03 0.26 16.84
CA GLN A 313 1.48 1.62 16.57
C GLN A 313 1.22 1.99 15.11
N LYS A 314 1.39 1.06 14.17
CA LYS A 314 1.02 1.28 12.75
C LYS A 314 -0.49 1.52 12.59
N VAL A 315 -1.32 0.81 13.35
CA VAL A 315 -2.76 1.10 13.45
C VAL A 315 -3.00 2.51 14.00
N ASP A 316 -2.26 2.95 15.03
CA ASP A 316 -2.38 4.31 15.56
C ASP A 316 -2.02 5.39 14.52
N MET A 317 -1.05 5.14 13.64
CA MET A 317 -0.71 6.07 12.55
C MET A 317 -1.89 6.26 11.59
N VAL A 318 -2.51 5.16 11.17
CA VAL A 318 -3.69 5.20 10.27
C VAL A 318 -4.88 5.87 10.95
N LEU A 319 -5.15 5.55 12.22
CA LEU A 319 -6.22 6.20 12.97
C LEU A 319 -5.94 7.71 13.14
N ASN A 320 -4.69 8.11 13.37
CA ASN A 320 -4.32 9.50 13.51
C ASN A 320 -4.57 10.30 12.21
N MET A 321 -4.28 9.70 11.05
CA MET A 321 -4.57 10.25 9.74
C MET A 321 -6.09 10.40 9.51
N ILE A 322 -6.88 9.38 9.85
CA ILE A 322 -8.35 9.41 9.74
C ILE A 322 -8.94 10.49 10.66
N GLU A 323 -8.50 10.54 11.92
CA GLU A 323 -8.95 11.56 12.89
C GLU A 323 -8.59 12.99 12.45
N ALA A 324 -7.50 13.14 11.70
CA ALA A 324 -7.08 14.42 11.12
C ALA A 324 -7.83 14.79 9.81
N GLY A 325 -8.68 13.90 9.28
CA GLY A 325 -9.45 14.12 8.05
C GLY A 325 -8.66 13.92 6.76
N PHE A 326 -7.61 13.08 6.80
CA PHE A 326 -6.76 12.76 5.65
C PHE A 326 -6.97 11.34 5.13
N GLU A 327 -8.16 10.76 5.31
CA GLU A 327 -8.44 9.39 4.89
C GLU A 327 -8.28 9.14 3.38
N ASP A 328 -8.49 10.16 2.56
CA ASP A 328 -8.38 10.10 1.09
C ASP A 328 -6.93 10.01 0.61
N HIS A 329 -5.96 10.07 1.53
CA HIS A 329 -4.52 10.06 1.25
C HIS A 329 -3.81 8.83 1.84
N ILE A 330 -4.55 7.80 2.27
CA ILE A 330 -3.97 6.59 2.88
C ILE A 330 -3.90 5.48 1.83
N LEU A 331 -2.72 4.89 1.66
CA LEU A 331 -2.56 3.62 0.92
C LEU A 331 -1.90 2.58 1.82
N LEU A 332 -2.30 1.31 1.66
CA LEU A 332 -1.79 0.18 2.44
C LEU A 332 -1.19 -0.90 1.53
N SER A 333 -0.06 -1.46 1.95
CA SER A 333 0.58 -2.62 1.33
C SER A 333 1.46 -3.34 2.36
N ALA A 334 2.13 -4.41 1.95
CA ALA A 334 3.03 -5.14 2.82
C ALA A 334 4.51 -5.05 2.44
N ASP A 335 4.87 -4.56 1.24
CA ASP A 335 6.26 -4.63 0.76
C ASP A 335 6.73 -6.09 0.86
N PHE A 336 5.86 -6.97 0.36
CA PHE A 336 6.00 -8.39 0.57
C PHE A 336 7.06 -8.93 -0.37
N ALA A 337 8.16 -9.37 0.24
CA ALA A 337 9.32 -9.84 -0.51
C ALA A 337 10.05 -11.02 0.15
N ASN A 338 9.33 -11.83 0.94
CA ASN A 338 9.92 -12.99 1.62
C ASN A 338 9.09 -14.27 1.51
N THR A 339 9.77 -15.40 1.25
CA THR A 339 9.11 -16.70 1.11
C THR A 339 8.58 -17.22 2.44
N THR A 340 9.14 -16.79 3.58
CA THR A 340 8.72 -17.32 4.88
C THR A 340 7.29 -16.95 5.26
N GLN A 341 6.71 -15.95 4.61
CA GLN A 341 5.38 -15.43 4.93
C GLN A 341 4.35 -15.71 3.83
N ILE A 342 4.68 -16.51 2.80
CA ILE A 342 3.72 -16.97 1.78
C ILE A 342 2.83 -18.07 2.38
N LYS A 343 1.64 -18.29 1.81
CA LYS A 343 0.67 -19.26 2.34
C LYS A 343 1.19 -20.70 2.30
N ALA A 344 1.97 -21.07 1.29
CA ALA A 344 2.67 -22.37 1.24
C ALA A 344 3.61 -22.60 2.43
N ASN A 345 4.08 -21.52 3.09
CA ASN A 345 4.87 -21.54 4.32
C ASN A 345 4.08 -21.10 5.55
N TRP A 346 2.75 -21.22 5.53
CA TRP A 346 1.83 -20.88 6.63
C TRP A 346 1.77 -19.40 7.01
N GLY A 347 2.24 -18.52 6.13
CA GLY A 347 1.98 -17.10 6.23
C GLY A 347 0.66 -16.70 5.57
N ASN A 348 0.47 -15.39 5.36
CA ASN A 348 -0.75 -14.87 4.75
C ASN A 348 -0.58 -14.49 3.27
N GLY A 349 0.66 -14.54 2.75
CA GLY A 349 0.98 -14.16 1.37
C GLY A 349 0.62 -12.72 1.04
N PHE A 350 0.31 -12.46 -0.22
CA PHE A 350 0.00 -11.12 -0.74
C PHE A 350 -1.31 -10.52 -0.20
N SER A 351 -2.16 -11.29 0.50
CA SER A 351 -3.35 -10.77 1.19
C SER A 351 -3.09 -10.45 2.67
N THR A 352 -1.84 -10.40 3.12
CA THR A 352 -1.51 -10.20 4.54
C THR A 352 -2.08 -8.91 5.12
N VAL A 353 -2.19 -7.84 4.34
CA VAL A 353 -2.85 -6.59 4.78
C VAL A 353 -4.32 -6.84 5.11
N LEU A 354 -5.05 -7.52 4.21
CA LEU A 354 -6.47 -7.85 4.39
C LEU A 354 -6.71 -8.84 5.53
N ILE A 355 -5.82 -9.80 5.73
CA ILE A 355 -5.98 -10.87 6.73
C ILE A 355 -5.53 -10.42 8.12
N GLN A 356 -4.46 -9.63 8.22
CA GLN A 356 -3.83 -9.30 9.50
C GLN A 356 -4.00 -7.86 9.94
N PHE A 357 -4.01 -6.90 9.01
CA PHE A 357 -4.00 -5.48 9.36
C PHE A 357 -5.42 -4.90 9.37
N VAL A 358 -6.20 -5.11 8.31
CA VAL A 358 -7.58 -4.61 8.20
C VAL A 358 -8.47 -5.05 9.37
N PRO A 359 -8.43 -6.31 9.87
CA PRO A 359 -9.24 -6.69 11.03
C PRO A 359 -8.90 -5.92 12.31
N LYS A 360 -7.66 -5.41 12.42
CA LYS A 360 -7.28 -4.53 13.54
C LYS A 360 -7.90 -3.14 13.38
N LEU A 361 -7.91 -2.58 12.16
CA LEU A 361 -8.62 -1.32 11.89
C LEU A 361 -10.12 -1.44 12.26
N ARG A 362 -10.77 -2.54 11.85
CA ARG A 362 -12.15 -2.86 12.25
C ARG A 362 -12.32 -2.90 13.76
N TYR A 363 -11.44 -3.62 14.46
CA TYR A 363 -11.47 -3.73 15.91
C TYR A 363 -11.40 -2.36 16.61
N PHE A 364 -10.66 -1.40 16.04
CA PHE A 364 -10.56 -0.04 16.56
C PHE A 364 -11.65 0.91 16.03
N GLY A 365 -12.65 0.40 15.33
CA GLY A 365 -13.86 1.16 14.96
C GLY A 365 -13.81 1.85 13.60
N VAL A 366 -12.83 1.54 12.74
CA VAL A 366 -12.85 1.99 11.34
C VAL A 366 -13.99 1.26 10.62
N SER A 367 -14.89 2.01 9.98
CA SER A 367 -16.04 1.45 9.28
C SER A 367 -15.65 0.71 8.00
N GLU A 368 -16.49 -0.21 7.52
CA GLU A 368 -16.25 -0.88 6.24
C GLU A 368 -16.24 0.10 5.06
N GLU A 369 -17.02 1.18 5.11
CA GLU A 369 -16.99 2.26 4.09
C GLU A 369 -15.60 2.92 4.05
N MET A 370 -15.02 3.21 5.22
CA MET A 370 -13.69 3.80 5.32
C MET A 370 -12.60 2.80 4.89
N ILE A 371 -12.75 1.53 5.23
CA ILE A 371 -11.83 0.46 4.78
C ILE A 371 -11.91 0.31 3.26
N HIS A 372 -13.11 0.31 2.68
CA HIS A 372 -13.31 0.27 1.24
C HIS A 372 -12.62 1.47 0.57
N LYS A 373 -12.83 2.67 1.13
CA LYS A 373 -12.18 3.88 0.64
C LYS A 373 -10.65 3.70 0.57
N ILE A 374 -10.04 3.26 1.67
CA ILE A 374 -8.59 3.09 1.77
C ILE A 374 -8.06 1.97 0.86
N MET A 375 -8.72 0.80 0.84
CA MET A 375 -8.22 -0.38 0.13
C MET A 375 -8.52 -0.36 -1.37
N VAL A 376 -9.61 0.30 -1.79
CA VAL A 376 -10.14 0.24 -3.15
C VAL A 376 -10.11 1.62 -3.81
N ASP A 377 -10.75 2.62 -3.21
CA ASP A 377 -10.98 3.91 -3.86
C ASP A 377 -9.69 4.73 -3.99
N ASN A 378 -8.89 4.80 -2.92
CA ASN A 378 -7.64 5.55 -2.89
C ASN A 378 -6.61 4.98 -3.86
N SER A 379 -6.47 3.65 -3.91
CA SER A 379 -5.50 3.00 -4.81
C SER A 379 -5.89 3.19 -6.28
N ARG A 380 -7.18 3.17 -6.59
CA ARG A 380 -7.69 3.49 -7.93
C ARG A 380 -7.43 4.96 -8.29
N ARG A 381 -7.63 5.90 -7.36
CA ARG A 381 -7.32 7.32 -7.57
C ARG A 381 -5.84 7.55 -7.85
N TRP A 382 -4.98 6.87 -7.11
CA TRP A 382 -3.53 6.97 -7.28
C TRP A 382 -3.07 6.36 -8.62
N LEU A 383 -3.54 5.16 -8.97
CA LEU A 383 -3.12 4.46 -10.19
C LEU A 383 -3.67 5.04 -11.50
N ALA A 384 -4.88 5.60 -11.46
CA ALA A 384 -5.59 6.05 -12.65
C ALA A 384 -4.93 7.27 -13.28
N HIS A 385 -4.45 7.16 -14.51
CA HIS A 385 -3.82 8.29 -15.22
C HIS A 385 -4.32 8.41 -16.66
N GLN A 386 -4.15 9.59 -17.24
CA GLN A 386 -4.40 9.83 -18.65
C GLN A 386 -3.08 9.72 -19.43
N PRO A 387 -2.94 8.74 -20.34
CA PRO A 387 -1.72 8.59 -21.12
C PRO A 387 -1.49 9.82 -21.97
N LYS A 388 -0.32 10.44 -21.80
CA LYS A 388 0.10 11.55 -22.66
C LYS A 388 0.76 10.97 -23.92
N SER A 389 0.54 11.62 -25.06
CA SER A 389 1.35 11.32 -26.25
C SER A 389 2.76 11.82 -25.99
N VAL A 390 3.68 10.89 -25.75
CA VAL A 390 5.11 11.18 -25.53
C VAL A 390 5.88 11.05 -26.82
#